data_AF-A0A821SR14-F1
#
_entry.id   AF-A0A821SR14-F1
#
_cell.length_a   1.000
_cell.length_b   1.000
_cell.length_c   1.000
_cell.angle_alpha   90.00
_cell.angle_beta   90.00
_cell.angle_gamma   90.00
#
_symmetry.space_group_name_H-M   'P 1'
#
loop_
_entity.id
_entity.type
_entity.pdbx_description
1 polymer ?
#
loop_
_entity_poly.entity_id
_entity_poly.type
_entity_poly.pdbx_seq_one_letter_code
_entity_poly.pdbx_strand_id
1 'polypeptide(L)'
;MYENFFFKTFIVSFFFSQGLGGKAGERVMELFQVEYIGQLRKYSLDALQTSMGEKDGYWLFNLTRGIETTAVNSRNLYKTISASKNFPGKTCLDTIDKIRIWCHNLAEEIFNRLEKDRAE
;
A
#
# COMPACT_ATOMS: atom_id res chain seq x y z
N MET A 1 -15.89 26.49 -7.51
CA MET A 1 -14.60 27.03 -7.98
C MET A 1 -13.37 26.39 -7.29
N TYR A 2 -13.53 25.55 -6.25
CA TYR A 2 -12.41 24.92 -5.53
C TYR A 2 -12.08 23.46 -5.93
N GLU A 3 -12.95 22.78 -6.69
CA GLU A 3 -12.75 21.36 -7.07
C GLU A 3 -11.56 21.10 -8.01
N ASN A 4 -11.03 22.13 -8.67
CA ASN A 4 -10.03 21.97 -9.73
C ASN A 4 -8.57 22.03 -9.24
N PHE A 5 -8.31 22.45 -8.01
CA PHE A 5 -6.93 22.60 -7.53
C PHE A 5 -6.37 21.30 -6.94
N PHE A 6 -7.20 20.57 -6.20
CA PHE A 6 -6.76 19.40 -5.45
C PHE A 6 -6.35 18.20 -6.33
N PHE A 7 -6.83 18.05 -7.57
CA PHE A 7 -6.48 16.90 -8.41
C PHE A 7 -5.49 17.19 -9.55
N LYS A 8 -5.04 18.45 -9.69
CA LYS A 8 -4.06 18.86 -10.72
C LYS A 8 -2.60 18.74 -10.27
N THR A 9 -2.35 18.41 -9.00
CA THR A 9 -0.99 18.44 -8.43
C THR A 9 -0.56 17.08 -7.86
N PHE A 10 -1.46 16.12 -7.72
CA PHE A 10 -1.12 14.81 -7.16
C PHE A 10 -0.72 13.84 -8.27
N ILE A 11 0.57 13.50 -8.25
CA ILE A 11 1.17 12.46 -9.08
C ILE A 11 0.56 11.11 -8.69
N VAL A 12 0.15 10.32 -9.68
CA VAL A 12 -0.52 9.02 -9.47
C VAL A 12 0.32 8.09 -8.58
N SER A 13 1.63 7.99 -8.80
CA SER A 13 2.54 7.12 -8.04
C SER A 13 2.81 7.54 -6.59
N PHE A 14 2.50 8.79 -6.22
CA PHE A 14 2.67 9.29 -4.86
C PHE A 14 1.42 9.10 -3.98
N PHE A 15 0.35 8.55 -4.55
CA PHE A 15 -0.91 8.34 -3.83
C PHE A 15 -0.90 7.02 -3.03
N PHE A 16 0.02 6.96 -2.06
CA PHE A 16 0.34 5.76 -1.28
C PHE A 16 -0.81 5.33 -0.35
N SER A 17 -1.56 6.28 0.20
CA SER A 17 -2.66 6.03 1.14
C SER A 17 -3.84 5.25 0.55
N GLN A 18 -3.84 5.07 -0.77
CA GLN A 18 -4.98 4.57 -1.52
C GLN A 18 -4.57 3.43 -2.47
N GLY A 19 -3.40 2.84 -2.27
CA GLY A 19 -2.98 1.66 -3.04
C GLY A 19 -2.45 1.94 -4.45
N LEU A 20 -2.33 3.21 -4.85
CA LEU A 20 -1.66 3.64 -6.09
C LEU A 20 -0.18 4.01 -5.86
N GLY A 21 0.36 3.72 -4.68
CA GLY A 21 1.79 3.89 -4.40
C GLY A 21 2.67 2.92 -5.18
N GLY A 22 3.86 3.37 -5.58
CA GLY A 22 4.88 2.53 -6.21
C GLY A 22 4.44 1.93 -7.55
N LYS A 23 4.65 0.61 -7.74
CA LYS A 23 4.42 -0.08 -9.02
C LYS A 23 2.99 0.00 -9.54
N ALA A 24 2.00 0.04 -8.64
CA ALA A 24 0.59 0.14 -9.02
C ALA A 24 0.30 1.48 -9.71
N GLY A 25 0.83 2.58 -9.14
CA GLY A 25 0.71 3.90 -9.76
C GLY A 25 1.51 4.03 -11.05
N GLU A 26 2.73 3.48 -11.10
CA GLU A 26 3.55 3.41 -12.32
C GLU A 26 2.79 2.74 -13.48
N ARG A 27 2.19 1.57 -13.22
CA ARG A 27 1.38 0.87 -14.21
C ARG A 27 0.20 1.72 -14.72
N VAL A 28 -0.47 2.45 -13.84
CA VAL A 28 -1.58 3.34 -14.23
C VAL A 28 -1.07 4.50 -15.09
N MET A 29 0.07 5.10 -14.74
CA MET A 29 0.70 6.16 -15.53
C MET A 29 1.08 5.65 -16.92
N GLU A 30 1.63 4.44 -17.02
CA GLU A 30 1.99 3.80 -18.30
C GLU A 30 0.77 3.44 -19.16
N LEU A 31 -0.26 2.82 -18.59
CA LEU A 31 -1.44 2.38 -19.34
C LEU A 31 -2.25 3.55 -19.90
N PHE A 32 -2.39 4.62 -19.13
CA PHE A 32 -3.22 5.76 -19.50
C PHE A 32 -2.42 6.98 -19.99
N GLN A 33 -1.08 6.90 -19.98
CA GLN A 33 -0.19 8.00 -20.39
C GLN A 33 -0.55 9.30 -19.66
N VAL A 34 -0.64 9.19 -18.32
CA VAL A 34 -1.00 10.28 -17.41
C VAL A 34 0.05 10.41 -16.31
N GLU A 35 0.20 11.61 -15.79
CA GLU A 35 1.07 11.91 -14.64
C GLU A 35 0.24 12.22 -13.39
N TYR A 36 -0.89 12.92 -13.58
CA TYR A 36 -1.74 13.40 -12.49
C TYR A 36 -3.06 12.66 -12.46
N ILE A 37 -3.56 12.38 -11.25
CA ILE A 37 -4.82 11.65 -11.06
C ILE A 37 -6.02 12.36 -11.69
N GLY A 38 -6.03 13.70 -11.72
CA GLY A 38 -7.10 14.47 -12.37
C GLY A 38 -7.21 14.23 -13.89
N GLN A 39 -6.13 13.79 -14.55
CA GLN A 39 -6.13 13.47 -15.97
C GLN A 39 -6.90 12.18 -16.28
N LEU A 40 -7.05 11.28 -15.31
CA LEU A 40 -7.82 10.05 -15.47
C LEU A 40 -9.33 10.30 -15.58
N ARG A 41 -9.81 11.49 -15.19
CA ARG A 41 -11.24 11.86 -15.29
C ARG A 41 -11.78 11.83 -16.73
N LYS A 42 -10.90 11.93 -17.74
CA LYS A 42 -11.27 11.88 -19.17
C LYS A 42 -11.69 10.48 -19.64
N TYR A 43 -11.36 9.43 -18.90
CA TYR A 43 -11.71 8.05 -19.25
C TYR A 43 -13.10 7.66 -18.72
N SER A 44 -13.83 6.88 -19.50
CA SER A 44 -15.10 6.27 -19.09
C SER A 44 -14.86 5.15 -18.08
N LEU A 45 -15.90 4.77 -17.32
CA LEU A 45 -15.85 3.63 -16.42
C LEU A 45 -15.43 2.35 -17.15
N ASP A 46 -16.05 2.09 -18.30
CA ASP A 46 -15.77 0.93 -19.15
C ASP A 46 -14.30 0.86 -19.60
N ALA A 47 -13.72 2.00 -20.00
CA ALA A 47 -12.30 2.06 -20.38
C ALA A 47 -11.38 1.74 -19.19
N LEU A 48 -11.69 2.29 -18.01
CA LEU A 48 -10.91 2.02 -16.80
C LEU A 48 -11.03 0.56 -16.35
N GLN A 49 -12.23 -0.03 -16.41
CA GLN A 49 -12.47 -1.43 -16.05
C GLN A 49 -11.84 -2.41 -17.05
N THR A 50 -11.83 -2.07 -18.34
CA THR A 50 -11.18 -2.88 -19.37
C THR A 50 -9.66 -2.97 -19.15
N SER A 51 -9.01 -1.89 -18.72
CA SER A 51 -7.55 -1.88 -18.53
C SER A 51 -7.08 -2.37 -17.15
N MET A 52 -7.87 -2.13 -16.09
CA MET A 52 -7.47 -2.41 -14.69
C MET A 52 -8.28 -3.54 -14.03
N GLY A 53 -9.35 -4.02 -14.67
CA GLY A 53 -10.32 -4.93 -14.07
C GLY A 53 -11.51 -4.20 -13.45
N GLU A 54 -12.61 -4.92 -13.26
CA GLU A 54 -13.91 -4.36 -12.85
C GLU A 54 -13.84 -3.57 -11.53
N LYS A 55 -13.22 -4.17 -10.50
CA LYS A 55 -13.12 -3.59 -9.16
C LYS A 55 -12.21 -2.36 -9.13
N ASP A 56 -11.00 -2.48 -9.67
CA ASP A 56 -9.99 -1.42 -9.60
C ASP A 56 -10.33 -0.27 -10.54
N GLY A 57 -10.92 -0.56 -11.70
CA GLY A 57 -11.42 0.45 -12.64
C GLY A 57 -12.60 1.24 -12.06
N TYR A 58 -13.54 0.57 -11.38
CA TYR A 58 -14.65 1.23 -10.69
C TYR A 58 -14.16 2.12 -9.54
N TRP A 59 -13.22 1.60 -8.75
CA TRP A 59 -12.61 2.36 -7.66
C TRP A 59 -11.85 3.61 -8.19
N LEU A 60 -11.04 3.46 -9.24
CA LEU A 60 -10.31 4.56 -9.86
C LEU A 60 -11.24 5.62 -10.47
N PHE A 61 -12.36 5.19 -11.06
CA PHE A 61 -13.39 6.09 -11.60
C PHE A 61 -14.00 6.97 -10.50
N ASN A 62 -14.33 6.40 -9.35
CA ASN A 62 -14.89 7.14 -8.21
C ASN A 62 -13.83 8.04 -7.55
N LEU A 63 -12.60 7.54 -7.41
CA LEU A 63 -11.50 8.27 -6.82
C LEU A 63 -11.18 9.58 -7.57
N THR A 64 -11.15 9.54 -8.90
CA THR A 64 -10.91 10.73 -9.74
C THR A 64 -12.01 11.78 -9.68
N ARG A 65 -13.16 11.44 -9.07
CA ARG A 65 -14.31 12.32 -8.81
C ARG A 65 -14.41 12.71 -7.34
N GLY A 66 -13.44 12.34 -6.51
CA GLY A 66 -13.45 12.59 -5.07
C GLY A 66 -14.48 11.77 -4.30
N ILE A 67 -14.99 10.68 -4.89
CA ILE A 67 -15.94 9.78 -4.25
C ILE A 67 -15.15 8.61 -3.67
N GLU A 68 -15.11 8.51 -2.35
CA GLU A 68 -14.49 7.42 -1.61
C GLU A 68 -15.47 6.95 -0.53
N THR A 69 -16.00 5.74 -0.70
CA THR A 69 -17.06 5.17 0.15
C THR A 69 -16.57 4.07 1.07
N THR A 70 -15.25 3.84 1.15
CA THR A 70 -14.67 2.89 2.11
C THR A 70 -15.12 3.23 3.53
N ALA A 71 -15.68 2.23 4.20
CA ALA A 71 -16.14 2.39 5.56
C ALA A 71 -14.95 2.75 6.48
N VAL A 72 -15.17 3.74 7.34
CA VAL A 72 -14.23 4.04 8.41
C VAL A 72 -14.26 2.85 9.37
N ASN A 73 -13.24 2.00 9.28
CA ASN A 73 -13.06 0.92 10.24
C ASN A 73 -12.57 1.53 11.56
N SER A 74 -13.29 1.29 12.66
CA SER A 74 -12.73 1.49 13.99
C SER A 74 -11.42 0.72 14.05
N ARG A 75 -10.35 1.39 14.49
CA ARG A 75 -9.00 0.82 14.52
C ARG A 75 -9.00 -0.40 15.43
N ASN A 76 -9.16 -1.59 14.83
CA ASN A 76 -8.99 -2.84 15.55
C ASN A 76 -7.52 -2.97 15.92
N LEU A 77 -7.29 -3.58 17.08
CA LEU A 77 -5.99 -4.01 17.58
C LEU A 77 -5.14 -4.63 16.46
N TYR A 78 -3.82 -4.59 16.61
CA TYR A 78 -2.88 -5.06 15.60
C TYR A 78 -3.28 -6.46 15.09
N LYS A 79 -3.59 -6.58 13.79
CA LYS A 79 -4.04 -7.85 13.21
C LYS A 79 -2.93 -8.92 13.17
N THR A 80 -1.67 -8.47 13.23
CA THR A 80 -0.49 -9.33 13.20
C THR A 80 0.60 -8.73 14.07
N ILE A 81 1.29 -9.58 14.81
CA ILE A 81 2.53 -9.24 15.54
C ILE A 81 3.66 -9.99 14.85
N SER A 82 4.67 -9.25 14.40
CA SER A 82 5.83 -9.82 13.68
C SER A 82 7.12 -9.11 14.06
N ALA A 83 8.23 -9.84 14.03
CA ALA A 83 9.57 -9.29 14.09
C ALA A 83 10.35 -9.77 12.84
N SER A 84 11.05 -8.84 12.18
CA SER A 84 11.85 -9.16 11.00
C SER A 84 13.14 -8.34 11.01
N LYS A 85 14.20 -8.92 10.43
CA LYS A 85 15.50 -8.27 10.32
C LYS A 85 16.14 -8.61 8.98
N ASN A 86 16.64 -7.58 8.30
CA ASN A 86 17.40 -7.72 7.07
C ASN A 86 18.89 -7.79 7.37
N PHE A 87 19.61 -8.65 6.64
CA PHE A 87 21.05 -8.90 6.78
C PHE A 87 21.81 -8.55 5.49
N PRO A 88 21.95 -7.26 5.14
CA PRO A 88 22.58 -6.87 3.88
C PRO A 88 24.12 -7.01 3.92
N GLY A 89 24.70 -7.33 2.76
CA GLY A 89 26.15 -7.29 2.51
C GLY A 89 26.97 -8.15 3.49
N LYS A 90 27.90 -7.52 4.20
CA LYS A 90 28.84 -8.18 5.13
C LYS A 90 28.17 -8.78 6.38
N THR A 91 26.90 -8.46 6.63
CA THR A 91 26.14 -8.98 7.77
C THR A 91 25.29 -10.21 7.40
N CYS A 92 25.42 -10.69 6.16
CA CYS A 92 24.71 -11.87 5.67
C CYS A 92 24.96 -13.08 6.60
N LEU A 93 23.91 -13.85 6.82
CA LEU A 93 23.96 -15.07 7.60
C LEU A 93 24.58 -16.17 6.75
N ASP A 94 25.83 -16.53 7.05
CA ASP A 94 26.64 -17.49 6.31
C ASP A 94 26.82 -18.83 7.04
N THR A 95 26.46 -18.91 8.32
CA THR A 95 26.56 -20.13 9.13
C THR A 95 25.24 -20.47 9.81
N ILE A 96 25.01 -21.77 10.03
CA ILE A 96 23.83 -22.29 10.73
C ILE A 96 23.73 -21.72 12.14
N ASP A 97 24.86 -21.53 12.84
CA ASP A 97 24.86 -20.99 14.21
C ASP A 97 24.36 -19.55 14.24
N LYS A 98 24.80 -18.70 13.30
CA LYS A 98 24.28 -17.33 13.18
C LYS A 98 22.78 -17.33 12.88
N ILE A 99 22.31 -18.23 12.01
CA ILE A 99 20.88 -18.37 11.72
C ILE A 99 20.11 -18.76 12.98
N ARG A 100 20.57 -19.77 13.73
CA ARG A 100 19.92 -20.24 14.97
C ARG A 100 19.80 -19.13 16.01
N ILE A 101 20.86 -18.36 16.21
CA ILE A 101 20.85 -17.21 17.14
C ILE A 101 19.79 -16.19 16.72
N TRP A 102 19.77 -15.79 15.44
CA TRP A 102 18.81 -14.79 14.98
C TRP A 102 17.37 -15.30 14.98
N CYS A 103 17.13 -16.56 14.64
CA CYS A 103 15.82 -17.17 14.77
C CYS A 103 15.34 -17.19 16.22
N HIS A 104 16.22 -17.53 17.16
CA HIS A 104 15.89 -17.51 18.59
C HIS A 104 15.54 -16.10 19.06
N ASN A 105 16.38 -15.11 18.75
CA ASN A 105 16.15 -13.72 19.15
C ASN A 105 14.84 -13.15 18.59
N LEU A 106 14.54 -13.43 17.31
CA LEU A 106 13.29 -12.98 16.68
C LEU A 106 12.06 -13.68 17.28
N ALA A 107 12.18 -14.97 17.63
CA ALA A 107 11.11 -15.71 18.31
C ALA A 107 10.85 -15.16 19.72
N GLU A 108 11.91 -14.86 20.48
CA GLU A 108 11.82 -14.25 21.81
C GLU A 108 11.19 -12.85 21.74
N GLU A 109 11.56 -12.04 20.74
CA GLU A 109 10.95 -10.72 20.52
C GLU A 109 9.45 -10.80 20.23
N ILE A 110 9.05 -11.75 19.37
CA ILE A 110 7.63 -12.00 19.07
C ILE A 110 6.90 -12.47 20.33
N PHE A 111 7.48 -13.40 21.09
CA PHE A 111 6.90 -13.90 22.33
C PHE A 111 6.66 -12.77 23.34
N ASN A 112 7.66 -11.92 23.57
CA ASN A 112 7.54 -10.77 24.48
C ASN A 112 6.46 -9.77 24.03
N ARG A 113 6.34 -9.53 22.71
CA ARG A 113 5.29 -8.68 22.15
C ARG A 113 3.89 -9.29 22.31
N LEU A 114 3.76 -10.61 22.13
CA LEU A 114 2.50 -11.33 22.31
C LEU A 114 2.04 -11.33 23.76
N GLU A 115 2.96 -11.54 24.71
CA GLU A 115 2.61 -11.53 26.14
C GLU A 115 2.20 -10.13 26.61
N LYS A 116 2.84 -9.08 26.07
CA LYS A 116 2.40 -7.70 26.31
C LYS A 116 1.01 -7.42 25.72
N ASP A 117 0.77 -7.82 24.48
CA ASP A 117 -0.53 -7.64 23.80
C ASP A 117 -1.66 -8.40 24.52
N ARG A 118 -1.37 -9.57 25.11
CA ARG A 118 -2.33 -10.35 25.92
C ARG A 118 -2.66 -9.66 27.25
N ALA A 119 -1.72 -8.92 27.82
CA ALA A 119 -1.87 -8.28 29.13
C ALA A 119 -2.60 -6.92 29.08
N GLU A 120 -2.79 -6.36 27.88
CA GLU A 120 -3.53 -5.12 27.60
C GLU A 120 -5.01 -5.41 27.28
#